data_AF-A0A645IE42-F1
#
_entry.id   AF-A0A645IE42-F1
#
_cell.length_a   1.000
_cell.length_b   1.000
_cell.length_c   1.000
_cell.angle_alpha   90.00
_cell.angle_beta   90.00
_cell.angle_gamma   90.00
#
_symmetry.space_group_name_H-M   'P 1'
#
loop_
_entity.id
_entity.type
_entity.pdbx_description
1 polymer ?
#
loop_
_entity_poly.entity_id
_entity_poly.type
_entity_poly.pdbx_seq_one_letter_code
_entity_poly.pdbx_strand_id
1 'polypeptide(L)' 'MLGIQFPEGDYETVAGYIMDVLGRIPGEEEHPSVTLENVTFTVMEMEDRRIGRVHVEIVRPAGTESGVADKQREKDE' A
#
# COMPACT_ATOMS: atom_id res chain seq x y z
N MET A 1 3.10 -5.00 -9.09
CA MET A 1 2.60 -5.47 -7.78
C MET A 1 3.16 -4.55 -6.70
N LEU A 2 2.43 -4.36 -5.59
CA LEU A 2 2.77 -3.40 -4.52
C LEU A 2 3.98 -3.81 -3.65
N GLY A 3 4.48 -5.04 -3.79
CA GLY A 3 5.65 -5.51 -3.03
C GLY A 3 5.37 -5.86 -1.57
N ILE A 4 4.12 -5.77 -1.12
CA ILE A 4 3.67 -6.12 0.23
C ILE A 4 3.07 -7.52 0.26
N GLN A 5 3.07 -8.14 1.44
CA GLN A 5 2.36 -9.40 1.69
C GLN A 5 1.07 -9.12 2.44
N PHE A 6 -0.05 -9.62 1.92
CA PHE A 6 -1.31 -9.58 2.64
C PHE A 6 -1.33 -10.71 3.68
N PRO A 7 -1.89 -10.48 4.88
CA PRO A 7 -2.14 -11.55 5.85
C PRO A 7 -2.97 -12.70 5.24
N GLU A 8 -3.00 -13.86 5.88
CA GLU A 8 -4.00 -14.86 5.52
C GLU A 8 -5.39 -14.43 6.03
N GLY A 9 -6.44 -14.70 5.27
CA GLY A 9 -7.81 -14.41 5.66
C GLY A 9 -8.84 -14.81 4.61
N ASP A 10 -10.12 -14.62 4.95
CA ASP A 10 -11.25 -14.98 4.10
C ASP A 10 -11.56 -13.87 3.08
N TYR A 11 -10.56 -13.52 2.27
CA TYR A 11 -10.70 -12.53 1.21
C TYR A 11 -9.84 -12.91 -0.01
N GLU A 12 -10.35 -12.56 -1.19
CA GLU A 12 -9.67 -12.82 -2.47
C GLU A 12 -9.22 -11.54 -3.17
N THR A 13 -9.61 -10.37 -2.64
CA THR A 13 -9.36 -9.06 -3.26
C THR A 13 -8.90 -8.04 -2.22
N VAL A 14 -8.25 -6.97 -2.70
CA VAL A 14 -7.86 -5.84 -1.84
C VAL A 14 -9.07 -5.18 -1.19
N ALA A 15 -10.19 -5.05 -1.91
CA ALA A 15 -11.44 -4.55 -1.35
C ALA A 15 -11.96 -5.46 -0.23
N GLY A 16 -11.89 -6.79 -0.43
CA GLY A 16 -12.22 -7.78 0.59
C GLY A 16 -11.37 -7.64 1.85
N TYR A 17 -10.05 -7.50 1.69
CA TYR A 17 -9.13 -7.24 2.79
C TYR A 17 -9.48 -5.95 3.55
N ILE A 18 -9.72 -4.84 2.84
CA ILE A 18 -10.08 -3.56 3.47
C ILE A 18 -11.38 -3.72 4.27
N MET A 19 -12.39 -4.37 3.70
CA MET A 19 -13.68 -4.62 4.37
C MET A 19 -13.53 -5.51 5.60
N ASP A 20 -12.68 -6.55 5.52
CA ASP A 20 -12.37 -7.45 6.63
C ASP A 20 -11.71 -6.69 7.79
N VAL A 21 -10.69 -5.88 7.50
CA VAL A 21 -10.01 -5.05 8.51
C VAL A 21 -10.95 -4.02 9.14
N LEU A 22 -11.83 -3.40 8.34
CA LEU A 22 -12.81 -2.44 8.85
C LEU A 22 -13.90 -3.10 9.71
N GLY A 23 -14.20 -4.38 9.47
CA GLY A 23 -15.24 -5.14 10.17
C GLY A 23 -16.66 -4.63 9.95
N ARG A 24 -16.86 -3.71 9.00
CA ARG A 24 -18.15 -3.07 8.68
C ARG A 24 -18.14 -2.54 7.24
N ILE A 25 -19.33 -2.26 6.72
CA ILE A 25 -19.50 -1.55 5.45
C ILE A 25 -19.42 -0.04 5.73
N PRO A 26 -18.49 0.72 5.10
CA PRO A 26 -18.47 2.17 5.18
C PRO A 26 -19.73 2.81 4.60
N GLY A 27 -20.11 3.98 5.10
CA GLY A 27 -21.12 4.81 4.43
C GLY A 27 -20.58 5.39 3.10
N GLU A 28 -21.46 5.82 2.20
CA GLU A 28 -21.07 6.39 0.89
C GLU A 28 -20.16 7.63 1.02
N GLU A 29 -20.39 8.44 2.06
CA GLU A 29 -19.62 9.66 2.37
C GLU A 29 -18.43 9.40 3.31
N GLU A 30 -18.20 8.15 3.70
CA GLU A 30 -17.07 7.79 4.57
C GLU A 30 -15.84 7.41 3.74
N HIS A 31 -14.69 7.96 4.13
CA HIS A 31 -13.40 7.66 3.50
C HIS A 31 -12.41 7.04 4.50
N PRO A 32 -12.71 5.86 5.08
CA PRO A 32 -11.80 5.21 6.00
C PRO A 32 -10.52 4.80 5.28
N SER A 33 -9.43 4.75 6.05
CA SER A 33 -8.14 4.25 5.58
C SER A 33 -7.63 3.10 6.44
N VAL A 34 -6.90 2.20 5.78
CA VAL A 34 -6.23 1.04 6.39
C VAL A 34 -4.78 1.07 5.91
N THR A 35 -3.84 0.93 6.85
CA THR A 35 -2.41 0.84 6.54
C THR A 35 -1.93 -0.59 6.69
N LEU A 36 -1.23 -1.10 5.68
CA LEU A 36 -0.52 -2.36 5.68
C LEU A 36 0.93 -2.10 5.29
N GLU A 37 1.86 -2.43 6.19
CA GLU A 37 3.29 -2.11 6.04
C GLU A 37 3.51 -0.62 5.73
N ASN A 38 4.06 -0.31 4.55
CA ASN A 38 4.33 1.04 4.09
C ASN A 38 3.28 1.55 3.07
N VAL A 39 2.12 0.88 2.99
CA VAL A 39 1.06 1.19 2.04
C VAL A 39 -0.22 1.54 2.77
N THR A 40 -0.78 2.71 2.47
CA THR A 40 -2.09 3.14 2.98
C THR A 40 -3.13 3.02 1.88
N PHE A 41 -4.23 2.34 2.18
CA PHE A 41 -5.40 2.19 1.33
C PHE A 41 -6.51 3.08 1.88
N THR A 42 -7.03 3.99 1.06
CA THR A 42 -8.16 4.85 1.43
C THR A 42 -9.34 4.54 0.52
N VAL A 43 -10.50 4.25 1.12
CA VAL A 43 -11.74 4.08 0.37
C VAL A 43 -12.18 5.43 -0.17
N MET A 44 -12.25 5.55 -1.49
CA MET A 44 -12.64 6.80 -2.15
C MET A 44 -14.10 6.77 -2.59
N GLU A 45 -14.65 5.59 -2.85
CA GLU A 45 -15.99 5.43 -3.40
C GLU A 45 -16.55 4.06 -3.05
N MET A 46 -17.81 4.07 -2.60
CA MET A 46 -18.62 2.88 -2.36
C MET A 46 -19.64 2.74 -3.50
N GLU A 47 -19.83 1.51 -3.97
CA GLU A 47 -20.89 1.10 -4.89
C GLU A 47 -21.80 0.11 -4.13
N ASP A 48 -22.91 0.59 -3.61
CA ASP A 48 -23.81 -0.12 -2.68
C ASP A 48 -23.06 -0.69 -1.45
N ARG A 49 -22.66 -1.97 -1.52
CA ARG A 49 -21.98 -2.71 -0.45
C ARG A 49 -20.56 -3.09 -0.82
N ARG A 50 -20.03 -2.55 -1.93
CA ARG A 50 -18.71 -2.86 -2.48
C ARG A 50 -17.89 -1.59 -2.55
N ILE A 51 -16.57 -1.74 -2.45
CA ILE A 51 -15.67 -0.62 -2.71
C ILE A 51 -15.49 -0.52 -4.22
N GLY A 52 -15.89 0.61 -4.81
CA GLY A 52 -15.72 0.90 -6.23
C GLY A 52 -14.31 1.44 -6.53
N ARG A 53 -13.77 2.28 -5.62
CA ARG A 53 -12.46 2.90 -5.82
C ARG A 53 -11.64 3.01 -4.53
N VAL A 54 -10.36 2.68 -4.65
CA VAL A 54 -9.37 2.78 -3.58
C VAL A 54 -8.22 3.68 -4.04
N HIS A 55 -7.82 4.62 -3.19
CA HIS A 55 -6.56 5.35 -3.34
C HIS A 55 -5.46 4.62 -2.57
N VAL A 56 -4.28 4.49 -3.17
CA VAL A 56 -3.16 3.75 -2.59
C VAL A 56 -1.95 4.66 -2.50
N GLU A 57 -1.44 4.87 -1.30
CA GLU A 57 -0.24 5.66 -1.03
C GLU A 57 0.88 4.77 -0.52
N ILE A 58 2.00 4.77 -1.23
CA ILE A 58 3.21 4.04 -0.83
C ILE A 58 4.17 5.04 -0.18
N VAL A 59 4.34 4.94 1.13
CA VAL A 59 5.35 5.68 1.85
C VAL A 59 6.69 4.99 1.61
N ARG A 60 7.60 5.65 0.88
CA ARG A 60 8.98 5.16 0.82
C ARG A 60 9.64 5.51 2.15
N PRO A 61 10.28 4.54 2.85
CA PRO A 61 11.11 4.89 3.98
C PRO A 61 12.20 5.85 3.49
N ALA A 62 12.40 6.94 4.23
CA ALA A 62 13.43 7.92 3.90
C ALA A 62 14.81 7.25 3.99
N GLY A 63 15.39 6.93 2.83
CA GLY A 63 16.80 6.57 2.67
C GLY A 63 17.12 5.08 2.72
N THR A 64 17.29 4.47 1.54
CA THR A 64 18.45 3.62 1.26
C THR A 64 18.73 3.69 -0.24
N GLU A 65 19.38 4.78 -0.66
CA GLU A 65 20.15 4.78 -1.90
C GLU A 65 21.33 3.83 -1.70
N SER A 66 21.20 2.58 -2.15
CA SER A 66 22.34 1.67 -2.30
C SER A 66 23.06 2.02 -3.61
N GLY A 67 23.79 3.13 -3.60
CA GLY A 67 24.82 3.44 -4.60
C GLY A 67 26.14 2.85 -4.14
N VAL A 68 26.39 1.60 -4.50
CA VAL A 68 27.66 0.91 -4.23
C VAL A 68 28.79 1.68 -4.93
N ALA A 69 29.84 1.98 -4.17
CA ALA A 69 31.07 2.56 -4.66
C ALA A 69 31.67 1.73 -5.80
N ASP A 70 31.76 2.32 -7.00
CA ASP A 70 32.71 1.86 -8.01
C ASP A 70 34.01 2.65 -7.82
N LYS A 71 34.98 2.00 -7.18
CA LYS A 71 36.37 2.41 -7.22
C LYS A 71 36.90 2.07 -8.61
N GLN A 72 37.16 3.08 -9.43
CA GLN A 72 38.11 2.93 -10.53
C GLN A 72 39.32 3.84 -10.34
N ARG A 73 40.46 3.17 -10.18
CA ARG A 73 41.83 3.69 -10.18
C ARG A 73 42.17 4.25 -11.57
N GLU A 74 42.84 5.39 -11.63
CA GLU A 74 44.01 5.68 -12.51
C GLU A 74 44.49 7.10 -12.15
N LYS A 75 45.77 7.48 -12.06
CA LYS A 75 47.09 6.88 -11.92
C LYS A 75 48.05 8.07 -11.77
N ASP A 76 49.18 7.82 -11.14
CA ASP A 76 50.35 8.69 -11.00
C ASP A 76 50.70 9.50 -12.28
N GLU A 77 50.95 10.81 -12.13
CA GLU A 77 52.23 11.51 -12.46
C GLU A 77 52.20 13.00 -12.07
#